data_AF-A0A015IFB8-F1
#
_entry.id   AF-A0A015IFB8-F1
#
_cell.length_a   1.000
_cell.length_b   1.000
_cell.length_c   1.000
_cell.angle_alpha   90.00
_cell.angle_beta   90.00
_cell.angle_gamma   90.00
#
_symmetry.space_group_name_H-M   'P 1'
#
loop_
_entity.id
_entity.type
_entity.pdbx_description
1 polymer ?
#
loop_
_entity_poly.entity_id
_entity_poly.type
_entity_poly.pdbx_seq_one_letter_code
_entity_poly.pdbx_strand_id
1 'polypeptide(L)'
;MAQTLRITLIKPGTIVPELHYGPYYFYWWIISNENETLFPIRLGQQTKVCLNEVDFILTIQTGSGNNKLMPMYCCQSGLHVVTELSSTKAISTAYKNRFNTSTHYSGYQAMGTSSREKWHYAGSGFQSYLLHMYERKQSIFVSRIEEKKCIVKIYRESALIKQFKGATPDEVWEKTGQLKKFTGTQLYGLDNPITKNLIQQHRTQCTLNDWNDEYILERLFDYHVKRRTLANANWKYFFTSWIKTENPIIELEPTLHAIYPKGYEFSERELSAWQTMLKAVGAINITPWLSEESKRQLWTKLPNKEADKVAFATLYKSGFLTSIPK
;
A
#
# COMPACT_ATOMS: atom_id res chain seq x y z
N MET A 1 7.04 -12.47 -18.75
CA MET A 1 8.21 -12.58 -17.85
C MET A 1 8.41 -11.24 -17.16
N ALA A 2 8.24 -11.16 -15.84
CA ALA A 2 8.46 -9.93 -15.10
C ALA A 2 9.98 -9.67 -15.01
N GLN A 3 10.48 -8.65 -15.70
CA GLN A 3 11.87 -8.19 -15.53
C GLN A 3 12.07 -7.79 -14.07
N THR A 4 12.90 -8.51 -13.35
CA THR A 4 13.34 -8.15 -12.00
C THR A 4 14.20 -6.89 -12.10
N LEU A 5 13.66 -5.76 -11.66
CA LEU A 5 14.37 -4.48 -11.64
C LEU A 5 15.59 -4.58 -10.71
N ARG A 6 16.80 -4.56 -11.27
CA ARG A 6 18.04 -4.43 -10.48
C ARG A 6 18.36 -2.96 -10.26
N ILE A 7 18.36 -2.54 -9.00
CA ILE A 7 18.79 -1.22 -8.56
C ILE A 7 20.20 -1.36 -7.98
N THR A 8 21.12 -0.49 -8.38
CA THR A 8 22.51 -0.45 -7.90
C THR A 8 22.80 0.89 -7.23
N LEU A 9 23.38 0.87 -6.02
CA LEU A 9 23.86 2.08 -5.36
C LEU A 9 25.20 2.51 -5.97
N ILE A 10 25.28 3.71 -6.57
CA ILE A 10 26.53 4.28 -7.11
C ILE A 10 27.23 5.10 -6.02
N LYS A 11 26.50 5.99 -5.33
CA LYS A 11 27.03 6.82 -4.26
C LYS A 11 26.11 6.77 -3.04
N PRO A 12 26.64 6.56 -1.83
CA PRO A 12 25.83 6.45 -0.63
C PRO A 12 25.23 7.79 -0.17
N GLY A 13 25.83 8.94 -0.50
CA GLY A 13 25.39 10.26 -0.02
C GLY A 13 25.70 10.51 1.46
N THR A 14 25.34 11.70 1.95
CA THR A 14 25.62 12.19 3.31
C THR A 14 24.35 12.45 4.13
N ILE A 15 24.47 12.25 5.44
CA ILE A 15 23.46 12.69 6.42
C ILE A 15 23.85 14.11 6.84
N VAL A 16 22.97 15.06 6.55
CA VAL A 16 23.15 16.48 6.90
C VAL A 16 22.31 16.78 8.14
N PRO A 17 22.90 17.24 9.26
CA PRO A 17 22.16 17.44 10.51
C PRO A 17 20.93 18.33 10.39
N GLU A 18 21.05 19.46 9.69
CA GLU A 18 19.96 20.41 9.46
C GLU A 18 18.78 19.79 8.70
N LEU A 19 19.07 18.85 7.79
CA LEU A 19 18.06 18.17 6.97
C LEU A 19 17.50 16.93 7.64
N HIS A 20 18.29 16.19 8.41
CA HIS A 20 17.91 14.87 8.93
C HIS A 20 17.49 14.89 10.41
N TYR A 21 17.78 15.98 11.12
CA TYR A 21 17.44 16.19 12.52
C TYR A 21 16.84 17.59 12.80
N GLY A 22 16.77 18.46 11.80
CA GLY A 22 16.13 19.78 11.90
C GLY A 22 14.61 19.75 11.69
N PRO A 23 13.92 20.91 11.68
CA PRO A 23 12.45 20.98 11.64
C PRO A 23 11.78 20.26 10.44
N TYR A 24 12.52 20.02 9.37
CA TYR A 24 12.06 19.38 8.13
C TYR A 24 12.52 17.93 7.99
N TYR A 25 13.00 17.32 9.07
CA TYR A 25 13.60 15.98 9.03
C TYR A 25 12.71 14.89 8.50
N PHE A 26 11.40 15.00 8.70
CA PHE A 26 10.44 14.00 8.27
C PHE A 26 10.45 13.74 6.77
N TYR A 27 10.89 14.71 5.96
CA TYR A 27 11.02 14.50 4.52
C TYR A 27 12.24 13.64 4.14
N TRP A 28 13.23 13.50 5.03
CA TRP A 28 14.55 12.90 4.74
C TRP A 28 14.71 11.46 5.26
N TRP A 29 13.62 10.78 5.62
CA TRP A 29 13.65 9.40 6.09
C TRP A 29 12.60 8.55 5.38
N ILE A 30 12.99 7.33 5.00
CA ILE A 30 12.12 6.31 4.42
C ILE A 30 12.06 5.12 5.36
N ILE A 31 10.88 4.53 5.50
CA ILE A 31 10.68 3.34 6.33
C ILE A 31 10.57 2.12 5.39
N SER A 32 11.29 1.04 5.69
CA SER A 32 11.13 -0.23 4.97
C SER A 32 9.99 -1.07 5.53
N ASN A 33 9.19 -1.66 4.66
CA ASN A 33 8.00 -2.45 5.03
C ASN A 33 8.34 -3.86 5.57
N GLU A 34 9.57 -4.36 5.37
CA GLU A 34 9.94 -5.73 5.75
C GLU A 34 10.58 -5.82 7.14
N ASN A 35 11.40 -4.83 7.52
CA ASN A 35 12.14 -4.81 8.79
C ASN A 35 11.98 -3.50 9.57
N GLU A 36 11.13 -2.59 9.08
CA GLU A 36 10.85 -1.29 9.69
C GLU A 36 12.14 -0.52 10.05
N THR A 37 13.16 -0.67 9.24
CA THR A 37 14.41 0.07 9.42
C THR A 37 14.20 1.45 8.80
N LEU A 38 14.58 2.49 9.55
CA LEU A 38 14.63 3.85 9.03
C LEU A 38 15.85 3.98 8.13
N PHE A 39 15.61 4.14 6.83
CA PHE A 39 16.62 4.41 5.85
C PHE A 39 16.68 5.92 5.61
N PRO A 40 17.80 6.57 5.93
CA PRO A 40 17.96 7.99 5.61
C PRO A 40 17.95 8.16 4.10
N ILE A 41 17.18 9.13 3.61
CA ILE A 41 17.34 9.69 2.27
C ILE A 41 18.60 10.54 2.36
N ARG A 42 19.73 10.09 1.84
CA ARG A 42 20.98 10.83 2.02
C ARG A 42 21.18 11.87 0.93
N LEU A 43 21.61 13.07 1.30
CA LEU A 43 21.91 14.12 0.34
C LEU A 43 23.07 13.68 -0.57
N GLY A 44 22.92 13.84 -1.88
CA GLY A 44 23.90 13.41 -2.87
C GLY A 44 23.97 11.89 -3.09
N GLN A 45 23.05 11.10 -2.51
CA GLN A 45 22.95 9.67 -2.80
C GLN A 45 22.59 9.46 -4.27
N GLN A 46 23.29 8.53 -4.93
CA GLN A 46 23.07 8.16 -6.33
C GLN A 46 22.72 6.69 -6.47
N THR A 47 21.60 6.38 -7.11
CA THR A 47 21.20 5.01 -7.47
C THR A 47 21.03 4.89 -8.97
N LYS A 48 21.39 3.74 -9.53
CA LYS A 48 21.21 3.39 -10.94
C LYS A 48 20.17 2.29 -11.05
N VAL A 49 19.28 2.43 -12.02
CA VAL A 49 18.36 1.37 -12.45
C VAL A 49 18.45 1.23 -13.96
N CYS A 50 18.48 -0.01 -14.45
CA CYS A 50 18.46 -0.29 -15.88
C CYS A 50 17.02 -0.58 -16.31
N LEU A 51 16.46 0.24 -17.21
CA LEU A 51 15.11 0.11 -17.76
C LEU A 51 15.22 0.06 -19.28
N ASN A 52 14.67 -0.97 -19.92
CA ASN A 52 14.81 -1.22 -21.35
C ASN A 52 16.27 -1.11 -21.83
N GLU A 53 17.19 -1.74 -21.10
CA GLU A 53 18.63 -1.76 -21.42
C GLU A 53 19.30 -0.37 -21.38
N VAL A 54 18.61 0.65 -20.84
CA VAL A 54 19.13 2.00 -20.66
C VAL A 54 19.24 2.33 -19.18
N ASP A 55 20.34 2.99 -18.82
CA ASP A 55 20.59 3.43 -17.46
C ASP A 55 19.83 4.70 -17.11
N PHE A 56 19.24 4.68 -15.92
CA PHE A 56 18.64 5.82 -15.25
C PHE A 56 19.37 6.02 -13.92
N ILE A 57 19.97 7.19 -13.73
CA ILE A 57 20.68 7.56 -12.51
C ILE A 57 19.82 8.55 -11.73
N LEU A 58 19.39 8.16 -10.54
CA LEU A 58 18.68 9.00 -9.60
C LEU A 58 19.66 9.61 -8.61
N THR A 59 19.65 10.93 -8.46
CA THR A 59 20.46 11.69 -7.50
C THR A 59 19.54 12.46 -6.55
N ILE A 60 19.77 12.32 -5.25
CA ILE A 60 19.05 13.08 -4.23
C ILE A 60 19.73 14.43 -4.02
N GLN A 61 18.98 15.52 -4.12
CA GLN A 61 19.46 16.89 -3.90
C GLN A 61 18.46 17.73 -3.11
N THR A 62 18.84 18.91 -2.64
CA THR A 62 17.89 19.87 -2.06
C THR A 62 17.15 20.63 -3.16
N GLY A 63 15.95 21.12 -2.84
CA GLY A 63 15.19 21.99 -3.74
C GLY A 63 15.71 23.42 -3.81
N SER A 64 15.04 24.24 -4.60
CA SER A 64 15.26 25.69 -4.70
C SER A 64 14.02 26.46 -4.23
N GLY A 65 14.19 27.75 -3.92
CA GLY A 65 13.11 28.63 -3.45
C GLY A 65 12.40 28.05 -2.22
N ASN A 66 11.07 27.90 -2.30
CA ASN A 66 10.22 27.41 -1.21
C ASN A 66 10.49 25.94 -0.82
N ASN A 67 11.17 25.16 -1.67
CA ASN A 67 11.45 23.74 -1.43
C ASN A 67 12.89 23.48 -0.96
N LYS A 68 13.63 24.52 -0.52
CA LYS A 68 15.07 24.44 -0.19
C LYS A 68 15.44 23.36 0.82
N LEU A 69 14.51 22.97 1.69
CA LEU A 69 14.73 22.00 2.77
C LEU A 69 14.09 20.64 2.50
N MET A 70 13.48 20.44 1.32
CA MET A 70 12.89 19.17 0.91
C MET A 70 13.84 18.39 0.00
N PRO A 71 13.82 17.05 0.04
CA PRO A 71 14.55 16.24 -0.91
C PRO A 71 13.87 16.32 -2.28
N MET A 72 14.68 16.57 -3.29
CA MET A 72 14.34 16.51 -4.69
C MET A 72 15.07 15.34 -5.33
N TYR A 73 14.38 14.67 -6.23
CA TYR A 73 14.87 13.49 -6.93
C TYR A 73 15.20 13.87 -8.37
N CYS A 74 16.49 13.97 -8.68
CA CYS A 74 17.00 14.27 -10.00
C CYS A 74 17.28 12.97 -10.74
N CYS A 75 16.53 12.66 -11.80
CA CYS A 75 16.76 11.48 -12.63
C CYS A 75 17.40 11.89 -13.96
N GLN A 76 18.53 11.25 -14.27
CA GLN A 76 19.28 11.42 -15.51
C GLN A 76 19.29 10.12 -16.31
N SER A 77 19.01 10.20 -17.61
CA SER A 77 19.22 9.12 -18.57
C SER A 77 19.75 9.69 -19.89
N GLY A 78 21.03 9.43 -20.18
CA GLY A 78 21.74 10.10 -21.27
C GLY A 78 21.74 11.62 -21.08
N LEU A 79 21.16 12.34 -22.07
CA LEU A 79 21.02 13.79 -22.07
C LEU A 79 19.75 14.30 -21.37
N HIS A 80 18.82 13.41 -21.02
CA HIS A 80 17.57 13.80 -20.36
C HIS A 80 17.76 13.88 -18.85
N VAL A 81 17.50 15.05 -18.27
CA VAL A 81 17.56 15.29 -16.82
C VAL A 81 16.22 15.86 -16.38
N VAL A 82 15.66 15.30 -15.31
CA VAL A 82 14.40 15.73 -14.72
C VAL A 82 14.53 15.79 -13.21
N THR A 83 13.99 16.82 -12.57
CA THR A 83 13.95 16.94 -11.11
C THR A 83 12.51 17.01 -10.62
N GLU A 84 12.13 16.13 -9.69
CA GLU A 84 10.77 16.01 -9.16
C GLU A 84 10.76 15.77 -7.64
N LEU A 85 9.59 15.96 -7.01
CA LEU A 85 9.38 15.79 -5.56
C LEU A 85 9.35 14.32 -5.10
N SER A 86 9.30 13.35 -6.02
CA SER A 86 9.35 11.92 -5.69
C SER A 86 10.17 11.15 -6.71
N SER A 87 10.81 10.07 -6.24
CA SER A 87 11.60 9.16 -7.09
C SER A 87 10.74 8.52 -8.20
N THR A 88 9.50 8.13 -7.86
CA THR A 88 8.49 7.64 -8.81
C THR A 88 8.29 8.59 -9.98
N LYS A 89 8.05 9.86 -9.67
CA LYS A 89 7.72 10.88 -10.67
C LYS A 89 8.97 11.25 -11.48
N ALA A 90 10.13 11.38 -10.83
CA ALA A 90 11.39 11.66 -11.50
C ALA A 90 11.72 10.60 -12.57
N ILE A 91 11.64 9.31 -12.20
CA ILE A 91 11.93 8.19 -13.11
C ILE A 91 10.88 8.10 -14.21
N SER A 92 9.59 8.19 -13.87
CA SER A 92 8.52 8.08 -14.86
C SER A 92 8.56 9.22 -15.88
N THR A 93 8.88 10.44 -15.45
CA THR A 93 9.03 11.60 -16.34
C THR A 93 10.31 11.49 -17.19
N ALA A 94 11.45 11.10 -16.61
CA ALA A 94 12.68 10.89 -17.37
C ALA A 94 12.52 9.78 -18.42
N TYR A 95 11.85 8.68 -18.06
CA TYR A 95 11.55 7.58 -18.98
C TYR A 95 10.63 8.02 -20.12
N LYS A 96 9.57 8.78 -19.80
CA LYS A 96 8.69 9.37 -20.82
C LYS A 96 9.47 10.27 -21.77
N ASN A 97 10.36 11.12 -21.26
CA ASN A 97 11.16 12.01 -22.09
C ASN A 97 12.15 11.25 -22.99
N ARG A 98 12.65 10.10 -22.53
CA ARG A 98 13.65 9.29 -23.25
C ARG A 98 13.05 8.40 -24.34
N PHE A 99 11.88 7.82 -24.09
CA PHE A 99 11.26 6.80 -24.95
C PHE A 99 9.93 7.25 -25.58
N ASN A 100 9.43 8.44 -25.22
CA ASN A 100 8.14 8.97 -25.64
C ASN A 100 6.93 8.06 -25.28
N THR A 101 7.11 7.20 -24.26
CA THR A 101 6.09 6.27 -23.76
C THR A 101 5.88 6.45 -22.26
N SER A 102 4.64 6.35 -21.77
CA SER A 102 4.34 6.53 -20.35
C SER A 102 4.33 5.18 -19.62
N THR A 103 5.12 5.04 -18.56
CA THR A 103 5.12 3.86 -17.67
C THR A 103 5.36 4.33 -16.24
N HIS A 104 4.58 3.80 -15.28
CA HIS A 104 4.65 4.20 -13.87
C HIS A 104 5.53 3.23 -13.09
N TYR A 105 6.64 3.73 -12.54
CA TYR A 105 7.54 2.97 -11.68
C TYR A 105 7.38 3.45 -10.23
N SER A 106 6.96 2.56 -9.32
CA SER A 106 6.74 2.88 -7.91
C SER A 106 8.06 3.06 -7.15
N GLY A 107 8.29 4.26 -6.61
CA GLY A 107 9.22 4.55 -5.51
C GLY A 107 8.57 4.41 -4.13
N TYR A 108 9.41 4.26 -3.10
CA TYR A 108 9.09 3.94 -1.69
C TYR A 108 7.73 4.40 -1.14
N GLN A 109 7.01 3.47 -0.50
CA GLN A 109 5.75 3.66 0.23
C GLN A 109 5.90 3.12 1.65
N ALA A 110 5.74 3.97 2.67
CA ALA A 110 5.62 3.51 4.05
C ALA A 110 4.49 4.23 4.78
N MET A 111 3.29 3.77 4.50
CA MET A 111 2.16 3.87 5.41
C MET A 111 1.58 2.48 5.50
N GLY A 112 1.87 1.78 6.59
CA GLY A 112 1.23 0.51 6.87
C GLY A 112 -0.27 0.72 6.98
N THR A 113 -1.05 0.13 6.08
CA THR A 113 -2.52 0.13 6.16
C THR A 113 -3.03 -1.25 6.55
N SER A 114 -4.16 -1.33 7.24
CA SER A 114 -4.84 -2.59 7.56
C SER A 114 -6.35 -2.44 7.49
N SER A 115 -7.06 -3.55 7.68
CA SER A 115 -8.51 -3.60 7.87
C SER A 115 -8.97 -3.22 9.30
N ARG A 116 -8.07 -2.80 10.20
CA ARG A 116 -8.42 -2.50 11.61
C ARG A 116 -9.05 -1.11 11.74
N GLU A 117 -10.38 -1.06 11.70
CA GLU A 117 -11.15 0.17 11.88
C GLU A 117 -10.84 0.88 13.22
N LYS A 118 -10.69 0.11 14.31
CA LYS A 118 -10.33 0.66 15.64
C LYS A 118 -9.05 1.49 15.63
N TRP A 119 -8.16 1.27 14.66
CA TRP A 119 -6.88 1.97 14.52
C TRP A 119 -6.89 2.91 13.30
N HIS A 120 -8.08 3.34 12.88
CA HIS A 120 -8.30 4.16 11.69
C HIS A 120 -7.60 3.59 10.45
N TYR A 121 -7.65 2.26 10.31
CA TYR A 121 -7.03 1.50 9.22
C TYR A 121 -5.49 1.55 9.17
N ALA A 122 -4.82 2.00 10.24
CA ALA A 122 -3.38 1.83 10.35
C ALA A 122 -3.02 0.35 10.54
N GLY A 123 -1.92 -0.07 9.94
CA GLY A 123 -1.50 -1.47 9.84
C GLY A 123 -0.02 -1.68 10.02
N SER A 124 0.42 -2.92 9.75
CA SER A 124 1.83 -3.29 9.83
C SER A 124 2.67 -2.35 8.96
N GLY A 125 3.72 -1.76 9.53
CA GLY A 125 4.54 -0.74 8.87
C GLY A 125 4.09 0.71 9.13
N PHE A 126 3.02 0.94 9.90
CA PHE A 126 2.69 2.27 10.40
C PHE A 126 3.69 2.67 11.49
N GLN A 127 4.20 3.90 11.41
CA GLN A 127 5.09 4.47 12.41
C GLN A 127 4.79 5.95 12.62
N SER A 128 4.89 6.39 13.86
CA SER A 128 4.85 7.79 14.23
C SER A 128 5.87 8.10 15.32
N TYR A 129 6.17 9.38 15.50
CA TYR A 129 7.15 9.82 16.46
C TYR A 129 6.61 10.97 17.30
N LEU A 130 7.12 11.07 18.53
CA LEU A 130 6.82 12.13 19.47
C LEU A 130 8.10 12.52 20.21
N LEU A 131 8.32 13.83 20.35
CA LEU A 131 9.37 14.34 21.23
C LEU A 131 8.80 14.50 22.64
N HIS A 132 9.40 13.84 23.61
CA HIS A 132 9.01 13.97 25.01
C HIS A 132 10.23 13.80 25.95
N MET A 133 10.10 14.33 27.16
CA MET A 133 11.13 14.15 28.17
C MET A 133 11.04 12.73 28.73
N TYR A 134 12.17 12.05 28.81
CA TYR A 134 12.31 10.76 29.47
C TYR A 134 13.54 10.85 30.36
N GLU A 135 13.45 10.45 31.64
CA GLU A 135 14.58 10.56 32.59
C GLU A 135 15.26 11.95 32.59
N ARG A 136 14.44 13.01 32.54
CA ARG A 136 14.89 14.42 32.52
C ARG A 136 15.75 14.84 31.31
N LYS A 137 15.78 14.05 30.23
CA LYS A 137 16.43 14.41 28.97
C LYS A 137 15.47 14.26 27.79
N GLN A 138 15.58 15.15 26.82
CA GLN A 138 14.76 15.09 25.61
C GLN A 138 15.04 13.78 24.87
N SER A 139 13.97 13.07 24.51
CA SER A 139 14.04 11.75 23.89
C SER A 139 12.97 11.62 22.81
N ILE A 140 13.20 10.74 21.85
CA ILE A 140 12.27 10.46 20.74
C ILE A 140 11.54 9.16 21.09
N PHE A 141 10.21 9.24 21.17
CA PHE A 141 9.34 8.09 21.29
C PHE A 141 8.89 7.70 19.88
N VAL A 142 9.20 6.49 19.47
CA VAL A 142 8.84 5.91 18.18
C VAL A 142 7.76 4.87 18.40
N SER A 143 6.55 5.22 18.00
CA SER A 143 5.36 4.36 18.02
C SER A 143 5.23 3.62 16.71
N ARG A 144 4.88 2.33 16.76
CA ARG A 144 4.91 1.46 15.59
C ARG A 144 3.92 0.32 15.69
N ILE A 145 3.31 -0.02 14.56
CA ILE A 145 2.40 -1.15 14.43
C ILE A 145 3.09 -2.24 13.60
N GLU A 146 3.24 -3.41 14.20
CA GLU A 146 3.59 -4.67 13.53
C GLU A 146 2.34 -5.58 13.53
N GLU A 147 2.26 -6.56 12.61
CA GLU A 147 1.08 -7.42 12.37
C GLU A 147 0.25 -7.81 13.60
N LYS A 148 0.86 -8.13 14.75
CA LYS A 148 0.17 -8.55 15.96
C LYS A 148 0.52 -7.76 17.22
N LYS A 149 1.28 -6.68 17.11
CA LYS A 149 1.77 -5.93 18.29
C LYS A 149 2.03 -4.46 17.97
N CYS A 150 1.80 -3.65 18.98
CA CYS A 150 2.18 -2.24 19.02
C CYS A 150 3.47 -2.10 19.83
N ILE A 151 4.35 -1.22 19.38
CA ILE A 151 5.69 -1.05 19.94
C ILE A 151 5.95 0.44 20.17
N VAL A 152 6.49 0.76 21.35
CA VAL A 152 7.06 2.08 21.61
C VAL A 152 8.53 1.90 21.93
N LYS A 153 9.39 2.54 21.13
CA LYS A 153 10.84 2.59 21.35
C LYS A 153 11.24 4.01 21.74
N ILE A 154 12.08 4.14 22.76
CA ILE A 154 12.61 5.44 23.19
C ILE A 154 14.06 5.54 22.75
N TYR A 155 14.38 6.57 21.98
CA TYR A 155 15.72 6.86 21.49
C TYR A 155 16.25 8.17 22.07
N ARG A 156 17.56 8.20 22.29
CA ARG A 156 18.32 9.41 22.65
C ARG A 156 19.70 9.32 22.02
N GLU A 157 20.15 10.40 21.37
CA GLU A 157 21.48 10.45 20.72
C GLU A 157 21.73 9.24 19.79
N SER A 158 20.69 8.83 19.05
CA SER A 158 20.69 7.65 18.17
C SER A 158 20.86 6.29 18.86
N ALA A 159 20.89 6.22 20.19
CA ALA A 159 20.88 5.00 20.97
C ALA A 159 19.45 4.62 21.41
N LEU A 160 19.12 3.33 21.33
CA LEU A 160 17.87 2.80 21.89
C LEU A 160 18.01 2.71 23.41
N ILE A 161 17.17 3.44 24.13
CA ILE A 161 17.16 3.50 25.59
C ILE A 161 16.23 2.43 26.17
N LYS A 162 15.02 2.33 25.62
CA LYS A 162 14.00 1.40 26.12
C LYS A 162 13.05 1.00 25.00
N GLN A 163 12.47 -0.19 25.13
CA GLN A 163 11.43 -0.68 24.25
C GLN A 163 10.29 -1.28 25.06
N PHE A 164 9.07 -0.97 24.65
CA PHE A 164 7.82 -1.51 25.17
C PHE A 164 7.05 -2.19 24.06
N LYS A 165 6.34 -3.27 24.39
CA LYS A 165 5.48 -4.02 23.45
C LYS A 165 4.13 -4.28 24.11
N GLY A 166 3.05 -4.19 23.33
CA GLY A 166 1.69 -4.52 23.74
C GLY A 166 0.87 -5.00 22.54
N ALA A 167 -0.31 -5.56 22.78
CA ALA A 167 -1.23 -5.97 21.71
C ALA A 167 -1.93 -4.75 21.07
N THR A 168 -2.10 -3.66 21.82
CA THR A 168 -2.78 -2.44 21.36
C THR A 168 -1.94 -1.17 21.60
N PRO A 169 -2.25 -0.05 20.91
CA PRO A 169 -1.61 1.24 21.18
C PRO A 169 -1.76 1.66 22.65
N ASP A 170 -2.92 1.45 23.25
CA ASP A 170 -3.19 1.82 24.64
C ASP A 170 -2.36 0.97 25.61
N GLU A 171 -2.35 -0.35 25.44
CA GLU A 171 -1.60 -1.25 26.30
C GLU A 171 -0.09 -0.95 26.28
N VAL A 172 0.47 -0.67 25.08
CA VAL A 172 1.90 -0.38 24.99
C VAL A 172 2.25 0.97 25.61
N TRP A 173 1.40 1.99 25.45
CA TRP A 173 1.63 3.31 26.04
C TRP A 173 1.43 3.30 27.56
N GLU A 174 0.47 2.54 28.08
CA GLU A 174 0.28 2.33 29.51
C GLU A 174 1.55 1.74 30.16
N LYS A 175 2.16 0.75 29.52
CA LYS A 175 3.44 0.14 29.97
C LYS A 175 4.60 1.13 30.01
N THR A 176 4.59 2.19 29.22
CA THR A 176 5.64 3.23 29.30
C THR A 176 5.58 4.03 30.59
N GLY A 177 4.39 4.10 31.22
CA GLY A 177 4.10 4.97 32.36
C GLY A 177 4.13 6.46 32.04
N GLN A 178 4.35 6.86 30.77
CA GLN A 178 4.43 8.25 30.33
C GLN A 178 3.09 8.72 29.77
N LEU A 179 2.88 10.05 29.75
CA LEU A 179 1.80 10.70 29.00
C LEU A 179 0.38 10.12 29.23
N LYS A 180 0.11 9.62 30.45
CA LYS A 180 -1.12 8.92 30.85
C LYS A 180 -2.44 9.68 30.62
N LYS A 181 -2.37 10.97 30.31
CA LYS A 181 -3.52 11.83 29.98
C LYS A 181 -4.05 11.63 28.55
N PHE A 182 -3.29 10.95 27.69
CA PHE A 182 -3.66 10.68 26.30
C PHE A 182 -3.89 9.19 26.10
N THR A 183 -4.77 8.85 25.16
CA THR A 183 -4.93 7.46 24.72
C THR A 183 -3.73 7.04 23.86
N GLY A 184 -3.49 5.74 23.76
CA GLY A 184 -2.48 5.20 22.87
C GLY A 184 -2.76 5.52 21.40
N THR A 185 -4.03 5.53 20.98
CA THR A 185 -4.39 5.94 19.60
C THR A 185 -4.02 7.39 19.30
N GLN A 186 -4.23 8.31 20.26
CA GLN A 186 -3.82 9.70 20.15
C GLN A 186 -2.30 9.84 20.09
N LEU A 187 -1.58 9.10 20.94
CA LEU A 187 -0.11 9.12 20.99
C LEU A 187 0.55 8.45 19.77
N TYR A 188 -0.16 7.56 19.08
CA TYR A 188 0.23 7.06 17.77
C TYR A 188 -0.09 8.05 16.64
N GLY A 189 -0.83 9.14 16.92
CA GLY A 189 -1.25 10.11 15.92
C GLY A 189 -2.40 9.63 15.03
N LEU A 190 -3.03 8.50 15.35
CA LEU A 190 -4.09 7.90 14.53
C LEU A 190 -5.37 8.74 14.53
N ASP A 191 -5.60 9.50 15.59
CA ASP A 191 -6.76 10.38 15.71
C ASP A 191 -6.61 11.69 14.92
N ASN A 192 -5.40 12.00 14.42
CA ASN A 192 -5.14 13.22 13.67
C ASN A 192 -5.85 13.18 12.29
N PRO A 193 -6.65 14.21 11.92
CA PRO A 193 -7.40 14.23 10.66
C PRO A 193 -6.53 14.07 9.40
N ILE A 194 -5.32 14.63 9.40
CA ILE A 194 -4.37 14.52 8.28
C ILE A 194 -3.86 13.08 8.18
N THR A 195 -3.52 12.46 9.32
CA THR A 195 -3.07 11.06 9.37
C THR A 195 -4.16 10.12 8.90
N LYS A 196 -5.42 10.33 9.31
CA LYS A 196 -6.58 9.57 8.81
C LYS A 196 -6.75 9.71 7.31
N ASN A 197 -6.71 10.95 6.80
CA ASN A 197 -6.84 11.22 5.37
C ASN A 197 -5.71 10.54 4.59
N LEU A 198 -4.46 10.62 5.07
CA LEU A 198 -3.32 9.94 4.45
C LEU A 198 -3.46 8.40 4.48
N ILE A 199 -3.83 7.81 5.61
CA ILE A 199 -4.06 6.35 5.69
C ILE A 199 -5.16 5.94 4.71
N GLN A 200 -6.25 6.71 4.65
CA GLN A 200 -7.33 6.50 3.67
C GLN A 200 -6.81 6.65 2.24
N GLN A 201 -6.03 7.70 1.93
CA GLN A 201 -5.37 7.94 0.64
C GLN A 201 -4.43 6.82 0.20
N HIS A 202 -3.89 6.04 1.13
CA HIS A 202 -2.97 4.95 0.78
C HIS A 202 -3.56 3.56 1.05
N ARG A 203 -4.84 3.50 1.41
CA ARG A 203 -5.60 2.27 1.59
C ARG A 203 -5.73 1.54 0.27
N THR A 204 -5.05 0.41 0.12
CA THR A 204 -5.12 -0.46 -1.07
C THR A 204 -6.06 -1.65 -0.89
N GLN A 205 -6.73 -1.75 0.27
CA GLN A 205 -7.65 -2.83 0.61
C GLN A 205 -8.79 -2.32 1.49
N CYS A 206 -10.01 -2.83 1.30
CA CYS A 206 -11.14 -2.59 2.19
C CYS A 206 -11.82 -3.89 2.65
N THR A 207 -12.70 -3.77 3.63
CA THR A 207 -13.52 -4.88 4.12
C THR A 207 -14.91 -4.81 3.52
N LEU A 208 -15.68 -5.88 3.69
CA LEU A 208 -17.08 -5.95 3.25
C LEU A 208 -17.94 -4.82 3.83
N ASN A 209 -17.64 -4.37 5.06
CA ASN A 209 -18.36 -3.26 5.71
C ASN A 209 -18.15 -1.93 4.98
N ASP A 210 -17.01 -1.78 4.28
CA ASP A 210 -16.66 -0.58 3.53
C ASP A 210 -17.31 -0.55 2.13
N TRP A 211 -18.03 -1.59 1.70
CA TRP A 211 -18.65 -1.61 0.37
C TRP A 211 -19.78 -0.58 0.21
N ASN A 212 -20.29 -0.03 1.31
CA ASN A 212 -21.24 1.08 1.30
C ASN A 212 -20.56 2.45 1.10
N ASP A 213 -19.23 2.51 1.23
CA ASP A 213 -18.46 3.72 1.00
C ASP A 213 -18.00 3.76 -0.47
N GLU A 214 -18.75 4.51 -1.28
CA GLU A 214 -18.49 4.68 -2.70
C GLU A 214 -17.10 5.27 -2.98
N TYR A 215 -16.62 6.18 -2.13
CA TYR A 215 -15.32 6.83 -2.29
C TYR A 215 -14.17 5.83 -2.13
N ILE A 216 -14.28 4.88 -1.19
CA ILE A 216 -13.29 3.82 -1.01
C ILE A 216 -13.29 2.87 -2.21
N LEU A 217 -14.47 2.43 -2.67
CA LEU A 217 -14.58 1.52 -3.81
C LEU A 217 -14.07 2.15 -5.12
N GLU A 218 -14.40 3.43 -5.36
CA GLU A 218 -13.93 4.16 -6.55
C GLU A 218 -12.41 4.22 -6.60
N ARG A 219 -11.76 4.47 -5.45
CA ARG A 219 -10.30 4.55 -5.41
C ARG A 219 -9.61 3.21 -5.60
N LEU A 220 -10.18 2.14 -5.08
CA LEU A 220 -9.69 0.79 -5.34
C LEU A 220 -9.90 0.40 -6.80
N PHE A 221 -11.03 0.76 -7.41
CA PHE A 221 -11.28 0.58 -8.83
C PHE A 221 -10.27 1.35 -9.69
N ASP A 222 -10.03 2.63 -9.36
CA ASP A 222 -9.06 3.49 -10.03
C ASP A 222 -7.64 2.91 -9.97
N TYR A 223 -7.26 2.35 -8.82
CA TYR A 223 -5.94 1.77 -8.59
C TYR A 223 -5.76 0.41 -9.31
N HIS A 224 -6.72 -0.50 -9.16
CA HIS A 224 -6.59 -1.89 -9.61
C HIS A 224 -7.06 -2.08 -11.05
N VAL A 225 -8.19 -1.47 -11.45
CA VAL A 225 -8.95 -1.85 -12.66
C VAL A 225 -8.96 -0.77 -13.74
N LYS A 226 -9.21 0.50 -13.42
CA LYS A 226 -9.51 1.59 -14.39
C LYS A 226 -8.61 1.69 -15.61
N ARG A 227 -7.30 1.44 -15.45
CA ARG A 227 -6.32 1.51 -16.55
C ARG A 227 -6.28 0.26 -17.45
N ARG A 228 -7.06 -0.76 -17.11
CA ARG A 228 -7.06 -2.11 -17.70
C ARG A 228 -8.44 -2.55 -18.17
N THR A 229 -9.43 -1.65 -18.13
CA THR A 229 -10.85 -1.88 -18.46
C THR A 229 -11.36 -0.84 -19.44
N LEU A 230 -12.54 -1.07 -20.01
CA LEU A 230 -13.30 -0.05 -20.74
C LEU A 230 -13.66 1.15 -19.85
N ALA A 231 -13.61 2.35 -20.42
CA ALA A 231 -13.89 3.61 -19.73
C ALA A 231 -15.33 3.70 -19.18
N ASN A 232 -16.27 2.97 -19.77
CA ASN A 232 -17.70 2.97 -19.43
C ASN A 232 -18.15 1.74 -18.64
N ALA A 233 -17.23 0.88 -18.19
CA ALA A 233 -17.59 -0.29 -17.37
C ALA A 233 -18.28 0.17 -16.08
N ASN A 234 -19.52 -0.27 -15.85
CA ASN A 234 -20.32 0.17 -14.71
C ASN A 234 -19.95 -0.59 -13.43
N TRP A 235 -18.75 -0.34 -12.92
CA TRP A 235 -18.23 -0.98 -11.71
C TRP A 235 -19.10 -0.72 -10.48
N LYS A 236 -19.79 0.43 -10.41
CA LYS A 236 -20.74 0.75 -9.33
C LYS A 236 -21.90 -0.24 -9.32
N TYR A 237 -22.47 -0.53 -10.49
CA TYR A 237 -23.53 -1.52 -10.61
C TYR A 237 -23.06 -2.92 -10.20
N PHE A 238 -21.83 -3.31 -10.53
CA PHE A 238 -21.26 -4.59 -10.11
C PHE A 238 -21.30 -4.77 -8.59
N PHE A 239 -20.74 -3.83 -7.83
CA PHE A 239 -20.73 -3.95 -6.37
C PHE A 239 -22.13 -3.76 -5.76
N THR A 240 -22.91 -2.79 -6.23
CA THR A 240 -24.25 -2.53 -5.66
C THR A 240 -25.25 -3.66 -5.93
N SER A 241 -25.19 -4.30 -7.11
CA SER A 241 -26.01 -5.49 -7.41
C SER A 241 -25.62 -6.66 -6.52
N TRP A 242 -24.32 -6.92 -6.37
CA TRP A 242 -23.83 -7.99 -5.52
C TRP A 242 -24.11 -7.77 -4.02
N ILE A 243 -24.11 -6.53 -3.53
CA ILE A 243 -24.54 -6.23 -2.14
C ILE A 243 -26.00 -6.63 -1.94
N LYS A 244 -26.87 -6.30 -2.92
CA LYS A 244 -28.32 -6.52 -2.86
C LYS A 244 -28.71 -7.99 -3.03
N THR A 245 -27.89 -8.82 -3.67
CA THR A 245 -28.22 -10.25 -3.82
C THR A 245 -28.10 -10.99 -2.49
N GLU A 246 -29.11 -11.82 -2.20
CA GLU A 246 -29.09 -12.76 -1.07
C GLU A 246 -28.00 -13.81 -1.24
N ASN A 247 -27.74 -14.25 -2.48
CA ASN A 247 -26.63 -15.16 -2.76
C ASN A 247 -25.29 -14.40 -2.65
N PRO A 248 -24.39 -14.81 -1.75
CA PRO A 248 -23.08 -14.17 -1.61
C PRO A 248 -22.07 -14.63 -2.65
N ILE A 249 -22.39 -15.67 -3.43
CA ILE A 249 -21.49 -16.28 -4.41
C ILE A 249 -21.87 -15.80 -5.80
N ILE A 250 -20.86 -15.40 -6.56
CA ILE A 250 -21.00 -15.06 -7.98
C ILE A 250 -20.05 -15.89 -8.84
N GLU A 251 -20.43 -16.07 -10.10
CA GLU A 251 -19.51 -16.48 -11.14
C GLU A 251 -18.93 -15.22 -11.80
N LEU A 252 -17.60 -15.07 -11.77
CA LEU A 252 -16.95 -13.79 -12.09
C LEU A 252 -17.28 -13.27 -13.50
N GLU A 253 -17.05 -14.08 -14.52
CA GLU A 253 -17.21 -13.64 -15.92
C GLU A 253 -18.65 -13.29 -16.29
N PRO A 254 -19.68 -14.10 -15.99
CA PRO A 254 -21.08 -13.72 -16.25
C PRO A 254 -21.49 -12.43 -15.52
N THR A 255 -21.06 -12.25 -14.27
CA THR A 255 -21.36 -11.02 -13.52
C THR A 255 -20.63 -9.82 -14.10
N LEU A 256 -19.41 -9.98 -14.62
CA LEU A 256 -18.74 -8.93 -15.38
C LEU A 256 -19.47 -8.65 -16.69
N HIS A 257 -19.87 -9.65 -17.49
CA HIS A 257 -20.60 -9.40 -18.74
C HIS A 257 -21.87 -8.55 -18.56
N ALA A 258 -22.51 -8.58 -17.39
CA ALA A 258 -23.67 -7.73 -17.09
C ALA A 258 -23.34 -6.22 -17.08
N ILE A 259 -22.08 -5.82 -16.89
CA ILE A 259 -21.62 -4.42 -16.88
C ILE A 259 -20.81 -4.04 -18.13
N TYR A 260 -20.70 -4.94 -19.12
CA TYR A 260 -19.97 -4.76 -20.37
C TYR A 260 -20.91 -4.91 -21.58
N PRO A 261 -20.49 -4.45 -22.78
CA PRO A 261 -21.24 -4.67 -24.01
C PRO A 261 -21.46 -6.17 -24.30
N LYS A 262 -22.59 -6.50 -24.93
CA LYS A 262 -22.92 -7.87 -25.32
C LYS A 262 -21.86 -8.41 -26.29
N GLY A 263 -21.33 -9.60 -26.00
CA GLY A 263 -20.28 -10.24 -26.82
C GLY A 263 -18.87 -9.69 -26.57
N TYR A 264 -18.65 -8.91 -25.51
CA TYR A 264 -17.33 -8.44 -25.13
C TYR A 264 -16.44 -9.60 -24.65
N GLU A 265 -15.22 -9.70 -25.18
CA GLU A 265 -14.24 -10.70 -24.75
C GLU A 265 -13.21 -10.06 -23.82
N PHE A 266 -13.08 -10.60 -22.61
CA PHE A 266 -12.13 -10.09 -21.62
C PHE A 266 -10.71 -10.56 -21.92
N SER A 267 -9.74 -9.64 -21.82
CA SER A 267 -8.34 -10.03 -21.81
C SER A 267 -7.93 -10.64 -20.46
N GLU A 268 -6.97 -11.58 -20.48
CA GLU A 268 -6.36 -12.14 -19.26
C GLU A 268 -5.87 -11.05 -18.29
N ARG A 269 -5.36 -9.94 -18.83
CA ARG A 269 -4.88 -8.79 -18.05
C ARG A 269 -6.01 -8.05 -17.34
N GLU A 270 -7.17 -7.91 -17.99
CA GLU A 270 -8.36 -7.28 -17.43
C GLU A 270 -8.99 -8.16 -16.36
N LEU A 271 -9.15 -9.46 -16.62
CA LEU A 271 -9.62 -10.42 -15.62
C LEU A 271 -8.71 -10.44 -14.39
N SER A 272 -7.39 -10.46 -14.58
CA SER A 272 -6.42 -10.38 -13.47
C SER A 272 -6.56 -9.10 -12.65
N ALA A 273 -6.90 -7.97 -13.30
CA ALA A 273 -7.15 -6.71 -12.61
C ALA A 273 -8.39 -6.78 -11.72
N TRP A 274 -9.48 -7.35 -12.25
CA TRP A 274 -10.71 -7.58 -11.50
C TRP A 274 -10.49 -8.55 -10.33
N GLN A 275 -9.78 -9.65 -10.52
CA GLN A 275 -9.44 -10.58 -9.43
C GLN A 275 -8.62 -9.88 -8.32
N THR A 276 -7.70 -8.99 -8.69
CA THR A 276 -6.91 -8.22 -7.73
C THR A 276 -7.79 -7.24 -6.96
N MET A 277 -8.71 -6.55 -7.65
CA MET A 277 -9.71 -5.69 -7.03
C MET A 277 -10.60 -6.48 -6.06
N LEU A 278 -11.10 -7.65 -6.45
CA LEU A 278 -11.93 -8.49 -5.60
C LEU A 278 -11.22 -8.90 -4.30
N LYS A 279 -9.95 -9.31 -4.41
CA LYS A 279 -9.11 -9.58 -3.22
C LYS A 279 -8.95 -8.33 -2.36
N ALA A 280 -8.72 -7.17 -2.99
CA ALA A 280 -8.53 -5.91 -2.30
C ALA A 280 -9.78 -5.47 -1.54
N VAL A 281 -10.98 -5.71 -2.06
CA VAL A 281 -12.24 -5.39 -1.36
C VAL A 281 -12.68 -6.48 -0.38
N GLY A 282 -11.86 -7.51 -0.18
CA GLY A 282 -12.09 -8.56 0.79
C GLY A 282 -12.92 -9.75 0.30
N ALA A 283 -13.23 -9.87 -0.99
CA ALA A 283 -13.80 -11.08 -1.56
C ALA A 283 -12.72 -12.17 -1.73
N ILE A 284 -13.13 -13.44 -1.79
CA ILE A 284 -12.22 -14.58 -1.95
C ILE A 284 -12.68 -15.49 -3.09
N ASN A 285 -11.71 -16.06 -3.78
CA ASN A 285 -11.93 -17.10 -4.78
C ASN A 285 -12.12 -18.46 -4.08
N ILE A 286 -13.27 -19.08 -4.30
CA ILE A 286 -13.68 -20.38 -3.75
C ILE A 286 -13.75 -21.49 -4.81
N THR A 287 -13.21 -21.23 -6.01
CA THR A 287 -13.16 -22.17 -7.12
C THR A 287 -12.44 -23.46 -6.71
N PRO A 288 -13.09 -24.63 -6.78
CA PRO A 288 -12.48 -25.89 -6.33
C PRO A 288 -11.72 -26.65 -7.42
N TRP A 289 -11.88 -26.25 -8.69
CA TRP A 289 -11.20 -26.85 -9.85
C TRP A 289 -9.98 -26.04 -10.28
N LEU A 290 -9.12 -26.69 -11.06
CA LEU A 290 -7.95 -26.07 -11.68
C LEU A 290 -8.33 -25.33 -12.97
N SER A 291 -7.51 -24.36 -13.38
CA SER A 291 -7.72 -23.56 -14.60
C SER A 291 -7.72 -24.39 -15.88
N GLU A 292 -7.03 -25.53 -15.88
CA GLU A 292 -6.96 -26.50 -16.95
C GLU A 292 -8.29 -27.22 -17.16
N GLU A 293 -9.08 -27.38 -16.09
CA GLU A 293 -10.40 -28.03 -16.13
C GLU A 293 -11.47 -27.04 -16.59
N SER A 294 -11.45 -25.82 -16.06
CA SER A 294 -12.39 -24.78 -16.42
C SER A 294 -11.86 -23.40 -16.07
N LYS A 295 -12.10 -22.44 -16.96
CA LYS A 295 -11.78 -21.02 -16.72
C LYS A 295 -12.77 -20.33 -15.78
N ARG A 296 -13.90 -20.97 -15.48
CA ARG A 296 -14.96 -20.40 -14.63
C ARG A 296 -14.43 -20.17 -13.22
N GLN A 297 -14.79 -19.04 -12.62
CA GLN A 297 -14.34 -18.67 -11.28
C GLN A 297 -15.51 -18.31 -10.39
N LEU A 298 -15.53 -18.92 -9.20
CA LEU A 298 -16.49 -18.64 -8.14
C LEU A 298 -15.86 -17.74 -7.08
N TRP A 299 -16.54 -16.65 -6.74
CA TRP A 299 -16.11 -15.69 -5.75
C TRP A 299 -17.20 -15.46 -4.71
N THR A 300 -16.82 -15.37 -3.43
CA THR A 300 -17.75 -15.11 -2.33
C THR A 300 -17.41 -13.82 -1.60
N LYS A 301 -18.47 -13.11 -1.17
CA LYS A 301 -18.43 -11.96 -0.27
C LYS A 301 -18.70 -12.32 1.20
N LEU A 302 -18.65 -13.59 1.60
CA LEU A 302 -18.92 -13.98 2.98
C LEU A 302 -17.72 -13.76 3.93
N PRO A 303 -17.98 -13.52 5.23
CA PRO A 303 -16.93 -13.40 6.24
C PRO A 303 -16.19 -14.73 6.52
N ASN A 304 -16.88 -15.88 6.42
CA ASN A 304 -16.35 -17.20 6.77
C ASN A 304 -15.64 -17.88 5.58
N LYS A 305 -14.64 -17.18 5.07
CA LYS A 305 -13.96 -17.43 3.78
C LYS A 305 -13.36 -18.83 3.64
N GLU A 306 -12.79 -19.37 4.71
CA GLU A 306 -12.14 -20.68 4.69
C GLU A 306 -13.16 -21.82 4.76
N ALA A 307 -14.26 -21.65 5.51
CA ALA A 307 -15.31 -22.66 5.59
C ALA A 307 -15.99 -22.85 4.23
N ASP A 308 -16.29 -21.76 3.52
CA ASP A 308 -16.88 -21.81 2.18
C ASP A 308 -15.95 -22.53 1.19
N LYS A 309 -14.66 -22.21 1.22
CA LYS A 309 -13.67 -22.85 0.35
C LYS A 309 -13.59 -24.36 0.59
N VAL A 310 -13.61 -24.79 1.85
CA VAL A 310 -13.62 -26.22 2.23
C VAL A 310 -14.93 -26.89 1.82
N ALA A 311 -16.07 -26.24 2.01
CA ALA A 311 -17.37 -26.77 1.62
C ALA A 311 -17.46 -26.98 0.10
N PHE A 312 -17.05 -26.00 -0.71
CA PHE A 312 -17.05 -26.10 -2.16
C PHE A 312 -16.07 -27.18 -2.67
N ALA A 313 -14.89 -27.28 -2.07
CA ALA A 313 -13.96 -28.37 -2.38
C ALA A 313 -14.56 -29.74 -2.06
N THR A 314 -15.33 -29.86 -0.97
CA THR A 314 -16.01 -31.12 -0.58
C THR A 314 -17.12 -31.47 -1.56
N LEU A 315 -17.97 -30.50 -1.93
CA LEU A 315 -19.04 -30.70 -2.92
C LEU A 315 -18.50 -31.10 -4.30
N TYR A 316 -17.37 -30.51 -4.72
CA TYR A 316 -16.70 -30.87 -5.96
C TYR A 316 -16.17 -32.30 -5.92
N LYS A 317 -15.43 -32.68 -4.85
CA LYS A 317 -14.93 -34.05 -4.68
C LYS A 317 -16.02 -35.10 -4.63
N SER A 318 -17.18 -34.76 -4.07
CA SER A 318 -18.35 -35.64 -3.98
C SER A 318 -19.20 -35.68 -5.26
N GLY A 319 -18.82 -34.95 -6.30
CA GLY A 319 -19.53 -34.94 -7.60
C GLY A 319 -20.83 -34.12 -7.63
N PHE A 320 -21.15 -33.37 -6.56
CA PHE A 320 -22.33 -32.50 -6.51
C PHE A 320 -22.10 -31.15 -7.22
N LEU A 321 -20.85 -30.77 -7.43
CA LEU A 321 -20.44 -29.58 -8.17
C LEU A 321 -19.66 -30.01 -9.42
N THR A 322 -19.89 -29.34 -10.54
CA THR A 322 -19.15 -29.61 -11.80
C THR A 322 -18.47 -28.34 -12.29
N SER A 323 -17.30 -28.49 -12.91
CA SER A 323 -16.50 -27.37 -13.44
C SER A 323 -17.08 -26.80 -14.74
N ILE A 324 -17.95 -27.55 -15.41
CA ILE A 324 -18.68 -27.18 -16.61
C ILE A 324 -20.14 -27.56 -16.39
N PRO A 325 -21.01 -26.59 -16.01
CA PRO A 325 -22.44 -26.83 -15.91
C PRO A 325 -22.99 -27.28 -17.27
N LYS A 326 -23.86 -28.30 -17.26
CA LYS A 326 -24.56 -28.78 -18.47
C LYS A 326 -25.61 -27.80 -18.95
#